data_AF-A0A496S7S9-F1
#
_entry.id   AF-A0A496S7S9-F1
#
_cell.length_a   1.000
_cell.length_b   1.000
_cell.length_c   1.000
_cell.angle_alpha   90.00
_cell.angle_beta   90.00
_cell.angle_gamma   90.00
#
_symmetry.space_group_name_H-M   'P 1'
#
loop_
_entity.id
_entity.type
_entity.pdbx_description
1 polymer ?
#
loop_
_entity_poly.entity_id
_entity_poly.type
_entity_poly.pdbx_seq_one_letter_code
_entity_poly.pdbx_strand_id
1 'polypeptide(L)'
;MKKHKIIIIGILGLFLGIFFLLKLSFYPPIFLYDTNSFNQQLFLSQLKFIRERGFKIVSLEEFSSSFKKGKVNKILSIVFLGSKNILALSQLAQKENIPLVVFIDKESVENNRKSLSYELGEPLLEIGLLSKKNLGELSTFQIQKEISLYKRFIEEFLDKKVKYIAFNLGKPKKEILKAIESNGYLCGLSLDKSLGGSVFSLRPIRVSFTDTEEVLKKKLSGFYYLFKRK
;
A
#
# COMPACT_ATOMS: atom_id res chain seq x y z
N MET A 1 -10.14 48.13 23.48
CA MET A 1 -10.19 46.69 23.86
C MET A 1 -11.02 45.78 22.94
N LYS A 2 -12.19 46.19 22.40
CA LYS A 2 -13.04 45.30 21.56
C LYS A 2 -12.43 44.87 20.22
N LYS A 3 -11.67 45.74 19.53
CA LYS A 3 -11.04 45.43 18.23
C LYS A 3 -10.00 44.29 18.29
N HIS A 4 -9.25 44.17 19.39
CA HIS A 4 -8.24 43.12 19.53
C HIS A 4 -8.86 41.73 19.74
N LYS A 5 -10.04 41.64 20.38
CA LYS A 5 -10.75 40.36 20.56
C LYS A 5 -11.23 39.77 19.23
N ILE A 6 -11.65 40.60 18.28
CA ILE A 6 -12.13 40.15 16.96
C ILE A 6 -10.98 39.58 16.12
N ILE A 7 -9.80 40.22 16.16
CA ILE A 7 -8.61 39.74 15.43
C ILE A 7 -8.14 38.38 15.96
N ILE A 8 -8.11 38.21 17.28
CA ILE A 8 -7.70 36.95 17.92
C ILE A 8 -8.66 35.80 17.55
N ILE A 9 -9.97 36.05 17.55
CA ILE A 9 -10.97 35.05 17.15
C ILE A 9 -10.82 34.68 15.66
N GLY A 10 -10.55 35.66 14.79
CA GLY A 10 -10.29 35.40 13.36
C GLY A 10 -9.06 34.53 13.11
N ILE A 11 -7.95 34.82 13.80
CA ILE A 11 -6.72 34.01 13.71
C ILE A 11 -6.96 32.60 14.23
N LEU A 12 -7.65 32.44 15.36
CA LEU A 12 -7.95 31.13 15.93
C LEU A 12 -8.86 30.29 15.00
N GLY A 13 -9.87 30.93 14.39
CA GLY A 13 -10.73 30.30 13.40
C GLY A 13 -9.97 29.84 12.16
N LEU A 14 -9.03 30.66 11.66
CA LEU A 14 -8.15 30.30 10.55
C LEU A 14 -7.25 29.11 10.92
N PHE A 15 -6.64 29.12 12.10
CA PHE A 15 -5.80 28.04 12.60
C PHE A 15 -6.57 26.72 12.75
N LEU A 16 -7.79 26.78 13.31
CA LEU A 16 -8.68 25.62 13.43
C LEU A 16 -9.09 25.08 12.06
N GLY A 17 -9.40 25.97 11.11
CA GLY A 17 -9.71 25.59 9.72
C GLY A 17 -8.53 24.90 9.03
N ILE A 18 -7.32 25.45 9.15
CA ILE A 18 -6.09 24.84 8.61
C ILE A 18 -5.82 23.50 9.28
N PHE A 19 -5.95 23.41 10.61
CA PHE A 19 -5.74 22.16 11.36
C PHE A 19 -6.73 21.07 10.92
N PHE A 20 -7.99 21.43 10.71
CA PHE A 20 -9.01 20.50 10.22
C PHE A 20 -8.73 20.03 8.80
N LEU A 21 -8.33 20.93 7.90
CA LEU A 21 -7.90 20.61 6.53
C LEU A 21 -6.67 19.68 6.50
N LEU A 22 -5.70 19.93 7.38
CA LEU A 22 -4.52 19.07 7.53
C LEU A 22 -4.91 17.68 8.03
N LYS A 23 -5.80 17.58 9.02
CA LYS A 23 -6.29 16.29 9.51
C LYS A 23 -7.03 15.50 8.43
N LEU A 24 -7.82 16.16 7.59
CA LEU A 24 -8.52 15.54 6.45
C LEU A 24 -7.57 15.07 5.35
N SER A 25 -6.39 15.68 5.25
CA SER A 25 -5.43 15.41 4.18
C SER A 25 -4.34 14.39 4.56
N PHE A 26 -4.29 14.00 5.84
CA PHE A 26 -3.32 13.03 6.32
C PHE A 26 -3.71 11.63 5.82
N TYR A 27 -2.88 11.06 4.94
CA TYR A 27 -3.02 9.68 4.49
C TYR A 27 -1.89 8.83 5.09
N PRO A 28 -2.18 7.77 5.85
CA PRO A 28 -1.15 6.93 6.44
C PRO A 28 -0.32 6.23 5.35
N PRO A 29 1.00 6.13 5.53
CA PRO A 29 1.89 5.63 4.49
C PRO A 29 1.78 4.10 4.33
N ILE A 30 1.53 3.66 3.10
CA ILE A 30 1.88 2.32 2.63
C ILE A 30 3.08 2.50 1.68
N PHE A 31 4.23 1.96 2.02
CA PHE A 31 5.43 2.07 1.18
C PHE A 31 5.47 0.95 0.15
N LEU A 32 5.62 1.34 -1.11
CA LEU A 32 5.63 0.44 -2.25
C LEU A 32 7.00 0.46 -2.93
N TYR A 33 7.67 -0.67 -2.86
CA TYR A 33 8.97 -0.92 -3.48
C TYR A 33 8.82 -1.79 -4.73
N ASP A 34 9.86 -1.80 -5.57
CA ASP A 34 9.98 -2.74 -6.68
C ASP A 34 10.92 -3.87 -6.26
N THR A 35 10.50 -5.11 -6.48
CA THR A 35 11.32 -6.29 -6.21
C THR A 35 12.59 -6.35 -7.07
N ASN A 36 12.55 -5.82 -8.29
CA ASN A 36 13.66 -5.87 -9.25
C ASN A 36 14.87 -5.05 -8.80
N SER A 37 14.64 -3.98 -8.04
CA SER A 37 15.70 -3.08 -7.57
C SER A 37 16.09 -3.33 -6.12
N PHE A 38 15.64 -4.45 -5.54
CA PHE A 38 15.84 -4.76 -4.12
C PHE A 38 17.33 -4.70 -3.73
N ASN A 39 17.63 -3.81 -2.79
CA ASN A 39 18.94 -3.70 -2.16
C ASN A 39 18.76 -3.76 -0.64
N GLN A 40 19.24 -4.85 -0.05
CA GLN A 40 19.05 -5.13 1.38
C GLN A 40 19.66 -4.07 2.30
N GLN A 41 20.87 -3.59 2.00
CA GLN A 41 21.55 -2.60 2.86
C GLN A 41 20.81 -1.27 2.86
N LEU A 42 20.42 -0.79 1.68
CA LEU A 42 19.64 0.44 1.56
C LEU A 42 18.28 0.29 2.24
N PHE A 43 17.59 -0.85 2.04
CA PHE A 43 16.31 -1.12 2.69
C PHE A 43 16.43 -1.09 4.22
N LEU A 44 17.45 -1.74 4.79
CA LEU A 44 17.69 -1.74 6.25
C LEU A 44 17.96 -0.33 6.79
N SER A 45 18.71 0.50 6.05
CA SER A 45 18.93 1.90 6.40
C SER A 45 17.61 2.68 6.44
N GLN A 46 16.76 2.52 5.43
CA GLN A 46 15.44 3.14 5.40
C GLN A 46 14.53 2.62 6.53
N LEU A 47 14.59 1.32 6.85
CA LEU A 47 13.86 0.70 7.93
C LEU A 47 14.22 1.30 9.29
N LYS A 48 15.53 1.48 9.53
CA LYS A 48 16.06 2.13 10.73
C LYS A 48 15.53 3.56 10.83
N PHE A 49 15.63 4.34 9.76
CA PHE A 49 15.10 5.71 9.72
C PHE A 49 13.60 5.77 10.03
N ILE A 50 12.79 4.87 9.46
CA ILE A 50 11.34 4.78 9.72
C ILE A 50 11.08 4.52 11.22
N ARG A 51 11.79 3.56 11.82
CA ARG A 51 11.68 3.19 13.24
C ARG A 51 12.08 4.35 14.16
N GLU A 52 13.16 5.06 13.86
CA GLU A 52 13.64 6.22 14.64
C GLU A 52 12.63 7.38 14.65
N ARG A 53 11.78 7.51 13.62
CA ARG A 53 10.67 8.47 13.59
C ARG A 53 9.42 8.00 14.35
N GLY A 54 9.50 6.82 14.97
CA GLY A 54 8.47 6.23 15.80
C GLY A 54 7.33 5.59 15.01
N PHE A 55 7.56 5.21 13.74
CA PHE A 55 6.57 4.44 12.99
C PHE A 55 6.65 2.95 13.37
N LYS A 56 5.50 2.38 13.72
CA LYS A 56 5.32 0.93 13.86
C LYS A 56 5.08 0.33 12.49
N ILE A 57 5.88 -0.67 12.12
CA ILE A 57 5.69 -1.43 10.90
C ILE A 57 4.67 -2.54 11.19
N VAL A 58 3.61 -2.58 10.40
CA VAL A 58 2.46 -3.46 10.62
C VAL A 58 2.10 -4.22 9.35
N SER A 59 1.43 -5.36 9.50
CA SER A 59 0.93 -6.12 8.34
C SER A 59 -0.09 -5.30 7.57
N LEU A 60 -0.29 -5.64 6.29
CA LEU A 60 -1.30 -4.95 5.47
C LEU A 60 -2.73 -5.20 6.00
N GLU A 61 -2.97 -6.34 6.64
CA GLU A 61 -4.20 -6.66 7.36
C GLU A 61 -4.42 -5.77 8.60
N GLU A 62 -3.40 -5.58 9.45
CA GLU A 62 -3.47 -4.66 10.60
C GLU A 62 -3.67 -3.21 10.13
N PHE A 63 -2.95 -2.81 9.07
CA PHE A 63 -3.08 -1.49 8.46
C PHE A 63 -4.51 -1.25 7.95
N SER A 64 -5.05 -2.15 7.14
CA SER A 64 -6.39 -2.01 6.55
C SER A 64 -7.49 -2.01 7.61
N SER A 65 -7.35 -2.83 8.65
CA SER A 65 -8.25 -2.84 9.81
C SER A 65 -8.20 -1.53 10.59
N SER A 66 -7.01 -0.97 10.79
CA SER A 66 -6.80 0.31 11.45
C SER A 66 -7.33 1.47 10.62
N PHE A 67 -7.18 1.42 9.29
CA PHE A 67 -7.73 2.38 8.34
C PHE A 67 -9.25 2.43 8.40
N LYS A 68 -9.92 1.28 8.37
CA LYS A 68 -11.39 1.19 8.55
C LYS A 68 -11.88 1.83 9.85
N LYS A 69 -11.08 1.74 10.93
CA LYS A 69 -11.37 2.29 12.26
C LYS A 69 -10.94 3.76 12.43
N GLY A 70 -10.28 4.36 11.44
CA GLY A 70 -9.68 5.70 11.55
C GLY A 70 -8.49 5.79 12.52
N LYS A 71 -7.85 4.66 12.87
CA LYS A 71 -6.77 4.56 13.87
C LYS A 71 -5.40 4.34 13.24
N VAL A 72 -4.97 5.24 12.36
CA VAL A 72 -3.78 5.06 11.50
C VAL A 72 -2.58 5.90 11.92
N ASN A 73 -2.47 6.24 13.20
CA ASN A 73 -1.41 7.10 13.69
C ASN A 73 -0.08 6.34 13.82
N LYS A 74 0.98 6.84 13.19
CA LYS A 74 2.35 6.28 13.21
C LYS A 74 2.42 4.77 12.93
N ILE A 75 1.56 4.27 12.05
CA ILE A 75 1.69 2.92 11.49
C ILE A 75 2.07 3.02 10.02
N LEU A 76 2.81 2.03 9.55
CA LEU A 76 3.26 1.92 8.17
C LEU A 76 3.22 0.46 7.74
N SER A 77 2.73 0.20 6.52
CA SER A 77 2.82 -1.12 5.90
C SER A 77 3.78 -1.07 4.72
N ILE A 78 4.59 -2.11 4.52
CA ILE A 78 5.59 -2.19 3.45
C ILE A 78 5.16 -3.29 2.49
N VAL A 79 5.12 -2.93 1.21
CA VAL A 79 4.71 -3.83 0.13
C VAL A 79 5.67 -3.75 -1.06
N PHE A 80 5.71 -4.81 -1.85
CA PHE A 80 6.59 -4.93 -3.02
C PHE A 80 5.79 -5.29 -4.27
N LEU A 81 6.21 -4.81 -5.45
CA LEU A 81 5.70 -5.25 -6.75
C LEU A 81 6.71 -6.11 -7.49
N GLY A 82 6.23 -7.20 -8.08
CA GLY A 82 7.01 -8.09 -8.95
C GLY A 82 7.41 -9.39 -8.28
N SER A 83 8.22 -10.18 -8.99
CA SER A 83 8.50 -11.60 -8.70
C SER A 83 9.99 -11.93 -8.56
N LYS A 84 10.87 -10.92 -8.57
CA LYS A 84 12.32 -11.14 -8.39
C LYS A 84 12.69 -11.05 -6.91
N ASN A 85 13.85 -11.61 -6.53
CA ASN A 85 14.41 -11.48 -5.18
C ASN A 85 13.46 -11.88 -4.03
N ILE A 86 12.46 -12.74 -4.28
CA ILE A 86 11.46 -13.12 -3.28
C ILE A 86 12.12 -13.88 -2.13
N LEU A 87 13.06 -14.78 -2.42
CA LEU A 87 13.84 -15.47 -1.39
C LEU A 87 14.53 -14.50 -0.42
N ALA A 88 15.21 -13.48 -0.96
CA ALA A 88 15.95 -12.50 -0.17
C ALA A 88 15.00 -11.65 0.68
N LEU A 89 13.83 -11.28 0.14
CA LEU A 89 12.78 -10.58 0.87
C LEU A 89 12.18 -11.44 1.99
N SER A 90 11.98 -12.73 1.72
CA SER A 90 11.46 -13.71 2.67
C SER A 90 12.40 -13.88 3.87
N GLN A 91 13.69 -14.10 3.61
CA GLN A 91 14.73 -14.19 4.63
C GLN A 91 14.88 -12.89 5.43
N LEU A 92 14.79 -11.74 4.76
CA LEU A 92 14.84 -10.44 5.42
C LEU A 92 13.63 -10.21 6.33
N ALA A 93 12.42 -10.55 5.86
CA ALA A 93 11.18 -10.42 6.64
C ALA A 93 11.29 -11.20 7.97
N GLN A 94 11.82 -12.42 7.88
CA GLN A 94 12.08 -13.28 9.05
C GLN A 94 13.15 -12.69 9.97
N LYS A 95 14.32 -12.33 9.41
CA LYS A 95 15.45 -11.80 10.18
C LYS A 95 15.09 -10.52 10.94
N GLU A 96 14.37 -9.61 10.29
CA GLU A 96 13.99 -8.32 10.88
C GLU A 96 12.66 -8.36 11.64
N ASN A 97 11.98 -9.52 11.63
CA ASN A 97 10.63 -9.73 12.16
C ASN A 97 9.65 -8.65 11.67
N ILE A 98 9.61 -8.43 10.36
CA ILE A 98 8.75 -7.45 9.71
C ILE A 98 7.74 -8.14 8.78
N PRO A 99 6.45 -7.79 8.86
CA PRO A 99 5.46 -8.30 7.93
C PRO A 99 5.58 -7.57 6.59
N LEU A 100 5.73 -8.32 5.51
CA LEU A 100 5.80 -7.81 4.14
C LEU A 100 4.70 -8.44 3.27
N VAL A 101 4.29 -7.72 2.23
CA VAL A 101 3.43 -8.28 1.17
C VAL A 101 4.11 -8.08 -0.18
N VAL A 102 4.15 -9.13 -0.99
CA VAL A 102 4.57 -9.02 -2.39
C VAL A 102 3.39 -9.24 -3.33
N PHE A 103 3.19 -8.31 -4.27
CA PHE A 103 2.16 -8.41 -5.29
C PHE A 103 2.76 -8.97 -6.57
N ILE A 104 2.26 -10.15 -6.97
CA ILE A 104 2.77 -10.93 -8.10
C ILE A 104 1.64 -11.07 -9.14
N ASP A 105 2.00 -10.94 -10.41
CA ASP A 105 1.07 -11.11 -11.52
C ASP A 105 1.02 -12.56 -12.02
N LYS A 106 -0.05 -12.90 -12.74
CA LYS A 106 -0.31 -14.26 -13.25
C LYS A 106 0.86 -14.83 -14.07
N GLU A 107 1.41 -14.06 -15.00
CA GLU A 107 2.48 -14.49 -15.90
C GLU A 107 3.76 -14.80 -15.11
N SER A 108 4.07 -13.99 -14.10
CA SER A 108 5.18 -14.26 -13.18
C SER A 108 5.02 -15.61 -12.45
N VAL A 109 3.80 -15.94 -12.01
CA VAL A 109 3.50 -17.23 -11.35
C VAL A 109 3.62 -18.39 -12.33
N GLU A 110 3.07 -18.25 -13.54
CA GLU A 110 3.15 -19.27 -14.60
C GLU A 110 4.61 -19.61 -14.95
N ASN A 111 5.45 -18.59 -15.12
CA ASN A 111 6.82 -18.76 -15.57
C ASN A 111 7.77 -19.25 -14.45
N ASN A 112 7.46 -19.00 -13.18
CA ASN A 112 8.39 -19.23 -12.06
C ASN A 112 7.83 -20.13 -10.94
N ARG A 113 6.82 -20.95 -11.22
CA ARG A 113 6.06 -21.72 -10.22
C ARG A 113 6.93 -22.41 -9.17
N LYS A 114 7.90 -23.23 -9.59
CA LYS A 114 8.75 -24.01 -8.67
C LYS A 114 9.58 -23.12 -7.75
N SER A 115 10.16 -22.06 -8.31
CA SER A 115 10.95 -21.07 -7.55
C SER A 115 10.07 -20.36 -6.54
N LEU A 116 8.96 -19.78 -6.99
CA LEU A 116 8.06 -19.01 -6.13
C LEU A 116 7.47 -19.85 -4.99
N SER A 117 7.11 -21.11 -5.24
CA SER A 117 6.57 -22.01 -4.20
C SER A 117 7.60 -22.27 -3.09
N TYR A 118 8.88 -22.41 -3.44
CA TYR A 118 9.97 -22.56 -2.48
C TYR A 118 10.26 -21.24 -1.72
N GLU A 119 10.30 -20.11 -2.44
CA GLU A 119 10.68 -18.81 -1.89
C GLU A 119 9.62 -18.21 -0.94
N LEU A 120 8.36 -18.60 -1.11
CA LEU A 120 7.21 -18.12 -0.32
C LEU A 120 6.88 -19.02 0.89
N GLY A 121 7.83 -19.83 1.34
CA GLY A 121 7.68 -20.75 2.47
C GLY A 121 7.42 -20.05 3.82
N GLU A 122 7.90 -18.82 4.01
CA GLU A 122 7.92 -18.16 5.31
C GLU A 122 6.61 -17.44 5.69
N PRO A 123 6.24 -17.38 6.97
CA PRO A 123 4.96 -16.84 7.42
C PRO A 123 4.86 -15.30 7.38
N LEU A 124 5.98 -14.59 7.37
CA LEU A 124 6.02 -13.12 7.43
C LEU A 124 6.00 -12.45 6.05
N LEU A 125 6.08 -13.23 4.97
CA LEU A 125 5.93 -12.74 3.60
C LEU A 125 4.60 -13.24 3.02
N GLU A 126 3.61 -12.35 2.95
CA GLU A 126 2.32 -12.65 2.34
C GLU A 126 2.31 -12.28 0.85
N ILE A 127 1.33 -12.85 0.11
CA ILE A 127 1.19 -12.64 -1.33
C ILE A 127 -0.10 -11.88 -1.64
N GLY A 128 -0.01 -10.95 -2.58
CA GLY A 128 -1.14 -10.30 -3.21
C GLY A 128 -1.17 -10.52 -4.71
N LEU A 129 -2.34 -10.34 -5.33
CA LEU A 129 -2.50 -10.34 -6.78
C LEU A 129 -2.09 -8.99 -7.36
N LEU A 130 -1.20 -8.97 -8.35
CA LEU A 130 -0.97 -7.80 -9.20
C LEU A 130 -1.77 -7.93 -10.50
N SER A 131 -2.80 -7.10 -10.67
CA SER A 131 -3.50 -6.95 -11.94
C SER A 131 -2.73 -5.99 -12.86
N LYS A 132 -2.14 -6.53 -13.94
CA LYS A 132 -1.48 -5.73 -14.98
C LYS A 132 -2.49 -4.93 -15.84
N LYS A 133 -3.74 -5.36 -15.91
CA LYS A 133 -4.79 -4.67 -16.67
C LYS A 133 -5.27 -3.40 -15.97
N ASN A 134 -5.67 -2.40 -16.77
CA ASN A 134 -6.40 -1.24 -16.29
C ASN A 134 -7.87 -1.63 -16.06
N LEU A 135 -8.26 -1.86 -14.80
CA LEU A 135 -9.60 -2.35 -14.48
C LEU A 135 -10.70 -1.35 -14.86
N GLY A 136 -10.38 -0.06 -14.93
CA GLY A 136 -11.33 0.99 -15.33
C GLY A 136 -11.81 0.87 -16.78
N GLU A 137 -11.04 0.22 -17.65
CA GLU A 137 -11.34 0.06 -19.07
C GLU A 137 -12.11 -1.23 -19.37
N LEU A 138 -12.20 -2.13 -18.39
CA LEU A 138 -12.88 -3.42 -18.53
C LEU A 138 -14.39 -3.31 -18.31
N SER A 139 -15.14 -4.26 -18.91
CA SER A 139 -16.54 -4.48 -18.60
C SER A 139 -16.71 -5.13 -17.22
N THR A 140 -17.90 -5.03 -16.61
CA THR A 140 -18.19 -5.62 -15.29
C THR A 140 -17.89 -7.12 -15.26
N PHE A 141 -18.24 -7.84 -16.33
CA PHE A 141 -17.93 -9.27 -16.47
C PHE A 141 -16.43 -9.54 -16.53
N GLN A 142 -15.68 -8.74 -17.29
CA GLN A 142 -14.22 -8.86 -17.38
C GLN A 142 -13.53 -8.53 -16.05
N ILE A 143 -14.02 -7.53 -15.31
CA ILE A 143 -13.54 -7.18 -13.96
C ILE A 143 -13.71 -8.37 -13.01
N GLN A 144 -14.91 -8.95 -12.97
CA GLN A 144 -15.18 -10.13 -12.13
C GLN A 144 -14.29 -11.30 -12.51
N LYS A 145 -14.11 -11.55 -13.81
CA LYS A 145 -13.23 -12.60 -14.33
C LYS A 145 -11.78 -12.38 -13.91
N GLU A 146 -11.25 -11.18 -14.10
CA GLU A 146 -9.87 -10.83 -13.74
C GLU A 146 -9.62 -11.01 -12.24
N ILE A 147 -10.53 -10.50 -11.39
CA ILE A 147 -10.37 -10.51 -9.95
C ILE A 147 -10.54 -11.91 -9.36
N SER A 148 -11.54 -12.67 -9.83
CA SER A 148 -11.89 -13.98 -9.27
C SER A 148 -11.01 -15.11 -9.80
N LEU A 149 -10.82 -15.19 -11.12
CA LEU A 149 -10.08 -16.31 -11.71
C LEU A 149 -8.60 -16.21 -11.39
N TYR A 150 -8.02 -15.01 -11.38
CA TYR A 150 -6.59 -14.89 -11.09
C TYR A 150 -6.29 -15.09 -9.62
N LYS A 151 -7.22 -14.74 -8.73
CA LYS A 151 -7.13 -15.12 -7.32
C LYS A 151 -7.02 -16.63 -7.19
N ARG A 152 -8.01 -17.36 -7.72
CA ARG A 152 -8.05 -18.82 -7.66
C ARG A 152 -6.82 -19.45 -8.29
N PHE A 153 -6.41 -18.95 -9.46
CA PHE A 153 -5.20 -19.40 -10.12
C PHE A 153 -3.98 -19.30 -9.20
N ILE A 154 -3.72 -18.14 -8.58
CA ILE A 154 -2.55 -17.99 -7.70
C ILE A 154 -2.69 -18.86 -6.45
N GLU A 155 -3.88 -18.92 -5.86
CA GLU A 155 -4.16 -19.72 -4.65
C GLU A 155 -3.93 -21.21 -4.90
N GLU A 156 -4.43 -21.75 -6.02
CA GLU A 156 -4.25 -23.15 -6.42
C GLU A 156 -2.80 -23.45 -6.81
N PHE A 157 -2.12 -22.51 -7.49
CA PHE A 157 -0.76 -22.76 -8.01
C PHE A 157 0.32 -22.68 -6.93
N LEU A 158 0.12 -21.83 -5.92
CA LEU A 158 1.10 -21.59 -4.85
C LEU A 158 0.69 -22.20 -3.50
N ASP A 159 -0.52 -22.77 -3.39
CA ASP A 159 -1.11 -23.27 -2.14
C ASP A 159 -1.08 -22.21 -1.02
N LYS A 160 -1.39 -20.97 -1.39
CA LYS A 160 -1.32 -19.79 -0.50
C LYS A 160 -2.53 -18.91 -0.73
N LYS A 161 -3.20 -18.52 0.36
CA LYS A 161 -4.36 -17.62 0.31
C LYS A 161 -3.94 -16.22 -0.17
N VAL A 162 -4.66 -15.68 -1.14
CA VAL A 162 -4.46 -14.32 -1.65
C VAL A 162 -5.46 -13.37 -1.00
N LYS A 163 -4.97 -12.58 -0.04
CA LYS A 163 -5.80 -11.66 0.75
C LYS A 163 -5.91 -10.25 0.13
N TYR A 164 -5.01 -9.89 -0.78
CA TYR A 164 -4.85 -8.51 -1.26
C TYR A 164 -4.74 -8.43 -2.78
N ILE A 165 -5.11 -7.29 -3.35
CA ILE A 165 -4.96 -7.01 -4.78
C ILE A 165 -4.33 -5.62 -5.00
N ALA A 166 -3.42 -5.50 -5.97
CA ALA A 166 -2.89 -4.24 -6.48
C ALA A 166 -3.27 -4.10 -7.95
N PHE A 167 -3.75 -2.92 -8.35
CA PHE A 167 -4.31 -2.70 -9.68
C PHE A 167 -4.21 -1.24 -10.12
N ASN A 168 -4.34 -1.01 -11.43
CA ASN A 168 -4.59 0.31 -12.00
C ASN A 168 -6.11 0.52 -12.12
N LEU A 169 -6.63 1.57 -11.49
CA LEU A 169 -8.08 1.83 -11.44
C LEU A 169 -8.57 2.61 -12.67
N GLY A 170 -7.76 3.54 -13.20
CA GLY A 170 -8.17 4.46 -14.24
C GLY A 170 -9.27 5.41 -13.73
N LYS A 171 -10.50 5.18 -14.18
CA LYS A 171 -11.69 5.89 -13.66
C LYS A 171 -12.34 5.06 -12.54
N PRO A 172 -12.58 5.62 -11.35
CA PRO A 172 -13.20 4.87 -10.25
C PRO A 172 -14.59 4.36 -10.62
N LYS A 173 -14.75 3.04 -10.68
CA LYS A 173 -16.05 2.38 -10.80
C LYS A 173 -16.39 1.70 -9.46
N LYS A 174 -17.56 1.99 -8.90
CA LYS A 174 -18.07 1.31 -7.69
C LYS A 174 -18.08 -0.21 -7.86
N GLU A 175 -18.29 -0.68 -9.10
CA GLU A 175 -18.27 -2.09 -9.48
C GLU A 175 -16.93 -2.77 -9.21
N ILE A 176 -15.80 -2.09 -9.43
CA ILE A 176 -14.46 -2.66 -9.16
C ILE A 176 -14.31 -2.91 -7.67
N LEU A 177 -14.65 -1.92 -6.84
CA LEU A 177 -14.55 -2.05 -5.38
C LEU A 177 -15.49 -3.16 -4.86
N LYS A 178 -16.72 -3.24 -5.39
CA LYS A 178 -17.65 -4.33 -5.08
C LYS A 178 -17.11 -5.69 -5.50
N ALA A 179 -16.47 -5.79 -6.66
CA ALA A 179 -15.88 -7.03 -7.13
C ALA A 179 -14.70 -7.48 -6.24
N ILE A 180 -13.86 -6.55 -5.80
CA ILE A 180 -12.78 -6.84 -4.83
C ILE A 180 -13.39 -7.33 -3.51
N GLU A 181 -14.38 -6.62 -2.98
CA GLU A 181 -15.04 -7.00 -1.74
C GLU A 181 -15.74 -8.37 -1.82
N SER A 182 -16.52 -8.61 -2.88
CA SER A 182 -17.29 -9.85 -3.07
C SER A 182 -16.41 -11.09 -3.26
N ASN A 183 -15.15 -10.91 -3.67
CA ASN A 183 -14.17 -11.99 -3.81
C ASN A 183 -13.35 -12.21 -2.52
N GLY A 184 -13.73 -11.59 -1.40
CA GLY A 184 -13.14 -11.85 -0.08
C GLY A 184 -11.71 -11.32 0.07
N TYR A 185 -11.33 -10.29 -0.69
CA TYR A 185 -10.10 -9.54 -0.42
C TYR A 185 -10.26 -8.69 0.85
N LEU A 186 -9.19 -8.53 1.62
CA LEU A 186 -9.20 -7.67 2.82
C LEU A 186 -9.03 -6.19 2.47
N CYS A 187 -8.20 -5.90 1.47
CA CYS A 187 -7.97 -4.57 0.94
C CYS A 187 -7.45 -4.61 -0.50
N GLY A 188 -7.45 -3.45 -1.16
CA GLY A 188 -6.93 -3.26 -2.51
C GLY A 188 -6.03 -2.03 -2.59
N LEU A 189 -4.98 -2.08 -3.41
CA LEU A 189 -4.05 -0.98 -3.65
C LEU A 189 -4.24 -0.41 -5.06
N SER A 190 -4.61 0.87 -5.15
CA SER A 190 -4.70 1.60 -6.41
C SER A 190 -3.33 2.18 -6.77
N LEU A 191 -2.69 1.65 -7.82
CA LEU A 191 -1.33 2.03 -8.23
C LEU A 191 -1.27 3.36 -9.01
N ASP A 192 -2.43 3.89 -9.40
CA ASP A 192 -2.58 5.17 -10.07
C ASP A 192 -2.79 6.35 -9.10
N LYS A 193 -2.81 7.57 -9.64
CA LYS A 193 -2.97 8.80 -8.83
C LYS A 193 -4.43 9.05 -8.38
N SER A 194 -5.35 8.10 -8.57
CA SER A 194 -6.77 8.29 -8.24
C SER A 194 -6.97 8.52 -6.74
N LEU A 195 -8.08 9.19 -6.38
CA LEU A 195 -8.38 9.50 -4.99
C LEU A 195 -8.68 8.19 -4.24
N GLY A 196 -7.77 7.83 -3.33
CA GLY A 196 -8.03 6.82 -2.29
C GLY A 196 -9.19 7.27 -1.39
N GLY A 197 -9.77 6.31 -0.67
CA GLY A 197 -10.93 6.60 0.20
C GLY A 197 -11.71 5.37 0.61
N SER A 198 -11.47 4.24 -0.06
CA SER A 198 -11.91 2.93 0.38
C SER A 198 -10.72 2.09 0.79
N VAL A 199 -10.94 1.15 1.72
CA VAL A 199 -9.98 0.08 2.03
C VAL A 199 -9.70 -0.80 0.80
N PHE A 200 -10.57 -0.81 -0.19
CA PHE A 200 -10.39 -1.54 -1.46
C PHE A 200 -9.69 -0.71 -2.55
N SER A 201 -9.29 0.52 -2.23
CA SER A 201 -8.51 1.42 -3.10
C SER A 201 -7.53 2.26 -2.30
N LEU A 202 -6.80 1.62 -1.38
CA LEU A 202 -5.75 2.26 -0.61
C LEU A 202 -4.64 2.75 -1.56
N ARG A 203 -3.97 3.83 -1.16
CA ARG A 203 -3.01 4.52 -2.02
C ARG A 203 -1.58 4.32 -1.52
N PRO A 204 -0.78 3.48 -2.17
CA PRO A 204 0.62 3.32 -1.83
C PRO A 204 1.49 4.48 -2.32
N ILE A 205 2.50 4.81 -1.53
CA ILE A 205 3.57 5.75 -1.87
C ILE A 205 4.74 4.94 -2.43
N ARG A 206 5.09 5.19 -3.70
CA ARG A 206 6.28 4.59 -4.31
C ARG A 206 7.54 5.08 -3.60
N VAL A 207 8.40 4.14 -3.23
CA VAL A 207 9.69 4.39 -2.57
C VAL A 207 10.81 3.79 -3.42
N SER A 208 11.88 4.56 -3.62
CA SER A 208 13.13 4.09 -4.21
C SER A 208 14.10 3.75 -3.09
N PHE A 209 14.95 2.74 -3.28
CA PHE A 209 16.04 2.46 -2.34
C PHE A 209 17.06 3.60 -2.26
N THR A 210 17.09 4.48 -3.28
CA THR A 210 17.94 5.68 -3.32
C THR A 210 17.26 6.94 -2.77
N ASP A 211 16.03 6.84 -2.25
CA ASP A 211 15.40 7.98 -1.60
C ASP A 211 16.22 8.42 -0.38
N THR A 212 16.58 9.70 -0.33
CA THR A 212 17.27 10.30 0.82
C THR A 212 16.35 10.38 2.03
N GLU A 213 16.93 10.57 3.22
CA GLU A 213 16.16 10.79 4.46
C GLU A 213 15.16 11.95 4.35
N GLU A 214 15.51 13.02 3.63
CA GLU A 214 14.59 14.15 3.42
C GLU A 214 13.38 13.75 2.57
N VAL A 215 13.60 12.94 1.53
CA VAL A 215 12.52 12.42 0.68
C VAL A 215 11.64 11.47 1.49
N LEU A 216 12.23 10.57 2.27
CA LEU A 216 11.49 9.67 3.15
C LEU A 216 10.70 10.43 4.22
N LYS A 217 11.27 11.47 4.83
CA LYS A 217 10.58 12.36 5.78
C LYS A 217 9.33 12.98 5.14
N LYS A 218 9.43 13.46 3.90
CA LYS A 218 8.28 14.00 3.15
C LYS A 218 7.23 12.91 2.89
N LYS A 219 7.63 11.69 2.53
CA LYS A 219 6.73 10.55 2.30
C LYS A 219 6.01 10.09 3.58
N LEU A 220 6.72 10.05 4.71
CA LEU A 220 6.18 9.69 6.02
C LEU A 220 5.25 10.75 6.60
N SER A 221 5.34 12.01 6.17
CA SER A 221 4.52 13.10 6.71
C SER A 221 3.02 12.91 6.53
N GLY A 222 2.59 11.99 5.67
CA GLY A 222 1.17 11.78 5.30
C GLY A 222 0.59 12.88 4.41
N PHE A 223 1.34 13.96 4.18
CA PHE A 223 0.97 15.06 3.27
C PHE A 223 1.65 14.96 1.90
N TYR A 224 2.33 13.84 1.61
CA TYR A 224 3.07 13.64 0.37
C TYR A 224 2.23 13.97 -0.88
N TYR A 225 0.93 13.62 -0.86
CA TYR A 225 0.04 13.88 -1.99
C TYR A 225 -0.52 15.31 -2.06
N LEU A 226 -0.47 16.10 -0.98
CA LEU A 226 -0.81 17.53 -1.05
C LEU A 226 0.26 18.30 -1.82
N PHE A 227 1.52 17.94 -1.63
CA PHE A 227 2.66 18.67 -2.20
C PHE A 227 3.07 18.15 -3.59
N LYS A 228 2.56 16.99 -4.00
CA LYS A 228 2.80 16.45 -5.34
C LYS A 228 1.87 17.16 -6.33
N ARG A 229 2.36 18.26 -6.93
CA ARG A 229 1.70 18.94 -8.06
C ARG A 229 1.33 17.90 -9.12
N LYS A 230 0.10 18.03 -9.66
CA LYS A 230 -0.48 17.08 -10.62
C LYS A 230 0.41 16.90 -11.83
#